data_AF-A0ABD6TKA9-F1
#
_entry.id   AF-A0ABD6TKA9-F1
#
_cell.length_a   1.000
_cell.length_b   1.000
_cell.length_c   1.000
_cell.angle_alpha   90.00
_cell.angle_beta   90.00
_cell.angle_gamma   90.00
#
_symmetry.space_group_name_H-M   'P 1'
#
loop_
_entity.id
_entity.type
_entity.pdbx_description
1 polymer ?
#
loop_
_entity_poly.entity_id
_entity_poly.type
_entity_poly.pdbx_seq_one_letter_code
_entity_poly.pdbx_strand_id
1 'polypeptide(L)' 'MLIDVFKEEEILNRLLEVFESNEKIAPTHWGNCETVQVEYNRQEIIEKVILEQRVSEVHLYRDKTVH' A
#
# COMPACT_ATOMS: atom_id res chain seq x y z
N MET A 1 6.24 16.88 -18.10
CA MET A 1 4.97 17.14 -17.40
C MET A 1 5.10 16.43 -16.05
N LEU A 2 5.31 17.17 -14.95
CA LEU A 2 5.66 16.61 -13.62
C LEU A 2 4.57 16.89 -12.55
N ILE A 3 3.37 17.28 -12.99
CA ILE A 3 2.36 17.89 -12.10
C ILE A 3 1.46 16.83 -11.43
N ASP A 4 1.44 15.59 -11.95
CA ASP A 4 0.51 14.54 -11.47
C ASP A 4 1.15 13.55 -10.48
N VAL A 5 2.45 13.23 -10.62
CA VAL A 5 3.15 12.23 -9.78
C VAL A 5 3.11 12.58 -8.29
N PHE A 6 3.28 13.85 -7.95
CA PHE A 6 3.25 14.31 -6.55
C PHE A 6 1.87 14.16 -5.90
N LYS A 7 0.78 14.26 -6.68
CA LYS A 7 -0.58 14.12 -6.13
C LYS A 7 -0.92 12.67 -5.86
N GLU A 8 -0.54 11.76 -6.75
CA GLU A 8 -0.82 10.33 -6.58
C GLU A 8 -0.03 9.75 -5.40
N GLU A 9 1.24 10.13 -5.26
CA GLU A 9 2.06 9.74 -4.11
C GLU A 9 1.48 10.28 -2.80
N GLU A 10 1.09 11.56 -2.73
CA GLU A 10 0.49 12.15 -1.53
C GLU A 10 -0.84 11.46 -1.17
N ILE A 11 -1.70 11.17 -2.16
CA ILE A 11 -2.97 10.48 -1.93
C ILE A 11 -2.72 9.06 -1.40
N LEU A 12 -1.81 8.31 -2.02
CA LEU A 12 -1.46 6.95 -1.57
C LEU A 12 -0.88 6.97 -0.16
N ASN A 13 0.06 7.90 0.11
CA ASN A 13 0.63 8.09 1.44
C ASN A 13 -0.46 8.32 2.50
N ARG A 14 -1.40 9.23 2.24
CA ARG A 14 -2.51 9.53 3.17
C ARG A 14 -3.45 8.35 3.38
N LEU A 15 -3.72 7.57 2.34
CA LEU A 15 -4.55 6.37 2.45
C LEU A 15 -3.88 5.31 3.33
N LEU A 16 -2.57 5.06 3.14
CA LEU A 16 -1.80 4.12 3.95
C LEU A 16 -1.71 4.57 5.41
N GLU A 17 -1.54 5.87 5.67
CA GLU A 17 -1.58 6.44 7.03
C GLU A 17 -2.91 6.14 7.75
N VAL A 18 -4.05 6.22 7.05
CA VAL A 18 -5.36 5.90 7.64
C VAL A 18 -5.41 4.44 8.09
N PHE A 19 -4.93 3.51 7.26
CA PHE A 19 -4.86 2.10 7.63
C PHE A 19 -3.91 1.85 8.81
N GLU A 20 -2.73 2.46 8.78
CA GLU A 20 -1.71 2.33 9.83
C GLU A 20 -2.16 2.93 11.18
N SER A 21 -2.96 3.99 11.15
CA SER A 21 -3.42 4.71 12.34
C SER A 21 -4.38 3.91 13.23
N ASN A 22 -4.98 2.83 12.71
CA ASN A 22 -5.96 2.03 13.43
C ASN A 22 -5.51 0.58 13.50
N GLU A 23 -5.10 0.16 14.70
CA GLU A 23 -4.58 -1.18 14.95
C GLU A 23 -5.52 -2.29 14.47
N LYS A 24 -6.85 -2.08 14.41
CA LYS A 24 -7.80 -3.10 13.95
C LYS A 24 -7.72 -3.38 12.45
N ILE A 25 -7.29 -2.39 11.66
CA ILE A 25 -7.24 -2.46 10.19
C ILE A 25 -5.82 -2.31 9.64
N ALA A 26 -4.83 -2.04 10.50
CA ALA A 26 -3.44 -1.98 10.13
C ALA A 26 -3.04 -3.27 9.37
N PRO A 27 -2.56 -3.15 8.12
CA PRO A 27 -2.18 -4.30 7.31
C PRO A 27 -0.93 -4.96 7.89
N THR A 28 -0.87 -6.27 7.76
CA THR A 28 0.32 -7.06 8.10
C THR A 28 0.97 -7.65 6.85
N HIS A 29 0.20 -7.77 5.77
CA HIS A 29 0.67 -8.24 4.48
C HIS A 29 0.09 -7.37 3.36
N TRP A 30 0.74 -7.43 2.19
CA TRP A 30 0.24 -6.81 0.97
C TRP A 30 0.55 -7.68 -0.26
N GLY A 31 -0.14 -7.43 -1.37
CA GLY A 31 0.12 -8.09 -2.65
C GLY A 31 -0.66 -7.45 -3.80
N ASN A 32 -0.69 -8.11 -4.95
CA ASN A 32 -1.48 -7.74 -6.13
C ASN A 32 -1.91 -9.03 -6.89
N CYS A 33 -2.42 -8.95 -8.12
CA CYS A 33 -2.76 -10.15 -8.92
C CYS A 33 -1.58 -11.07 -9.25
N GLU A 34 -0.34 -10.58 -9.23
CA GLU A 34 0.88 -11.30 -9.61
C GLU A 34 1.68 -11.81 -8.40
N THR A 35 1.65 -11.11 -7.25
CA THR A 35 2.42 -11.45 -6.04
C THR A 35 1.53 -12.03 -4.93
N VAL A 36 1.89 -13.24 -4.50
CA VAL A 36 1.28 -13.93 -3.36
C VAL A 36 1.72 -13.22 -2.07
N GLN A 37 0.75 -12.60 -1.38
CA GLN A 37 0.82 -11.96 -0.05
C GLN A 37 2.20 -11.98 0.64
N VAL A 38 2.94 -10.88 0.54
CA VAL A 38 4.22 -10.64 1.23
C VAL A 38 4.01 -9.75 2.46
N GLU A 39 5.00 -9.65 3.35
CA GLU A 39 4.93 -8.78 4.52
C GLU A 39 4.68 -7.31 4.13
N TYR A 40 3.83 -6.63 4.92
CA TYR A 40 3.48 -5.23 4.65
C TYR A 40 4.73 -4.34 4.68
N ASN A 41 5.00 -3.68 3.56
CA ASN A 41 6.07 -2.70 3.43
C ASN A 41 5.57 -1.47 2.66
N ARG A 42 5.35 -0.38 3.40
CA ARG A 42 4.85 0.89 2.86
C ARG A 42 5.73 1.45 1.75
N GLN A 43 7.05 1.40 1.92
CA GLN A 43 7.99 1.94 0.93
C GLN A 43 7.93 1.13 -0.37
N GLU A 44 7.91 -0.20 -0.26
CA GLU A 44 7.84 -1.08 -1.42
C GLU A 44 6.56 -0.86 -2.23
N ILE A 45 5.42 -0.66 -1.57
CA ILE A 45 4.14 -0.36 -2.23
C ILE A 45 4.27 0.95 -3.02
N ILE A 46 4.78 2.02 -2.40
CA ILE A 46 4.92 3.33 -3.06
C ILE A 46 5.86 3.23 -4.25
N GLU A 47 7.01 2.58 -4.09
CA GLU A 47 7.97 2.37 -5.17
C GLU A 47 7.33 1.63 -6.35
N LYS A 48 6.63 0.52 -6.10
CA LYS A 48 6.02 -0.28 -7.15
C LYS A 48 4.84 0.39 -7.86
N VAL A 49 4.02 1.16 -7.12
CA VAL A 49 2.84 1.85 -7.66
C VAL A 49 3.25 3.12 -8.41
N ILE A 50 4.04 3.99 -7.77
CA ILE A 50 4.30 5.35 -8.26
C ILE A 50 5.55 5.41 -9.13
N LEU A 51 6.66 4.85 -8.65
CA LEU A 51 7.95 4.97 -9.34
C LEU A 51 8.09 3.97 -10.48
N GLU A 52 7.77 2.71 -10.22
CA GLU A 52 7.91 1.63 -11.21
C GLU A 52 6.65 1.46 -12.08
N GLN A 53 5.48 1.95 -11.62
CA GLN A 53 4.17 1.76 -12.28
C GLN A 53 3.90 0.29 -12.67
N ARG A 54 4.40 -0.64 -11.86
CA ARG A 54 4.34 -2.08 -12.13
C ARG A 54 3.06 -2.73 -11.65
N VAL A 55 2.37 -2.09 -10.72
CA VAL A 55 1.19 -2.64 -10.07
C VAL A 55 0.04 -1.67 -10.27
N SER A 56 -1.06 -2.19 -10.80
CA SER A 56 -2.30 -1.43 -11.04
C SER A 56 -3.28 -1.53 -9.87
N GLU A 57 -3.04 -2.46 -8.95
CA GLU A 57 -3.84 -2.71 -7.76
C GLU A 57 -2.96 -3.09 -6.57
N VAL A 58 -3.44 -2.77 -5.37
CA VAL A 58 -2.80 -3.10 -4.11
C VAL A 58 -3.84 -3.78 -3.23
N HIS A 59 -3.57 -5.03 -2.86
CA HIS A 59 -4.37 -5.76 -1.90
C HIS A 59 -3.71 -5.70 -0.53
N LEU A 60 -4.40 -5.12 0.44
CA LEU A 60 -3.94 -5.02 1.83
C LEU A 60 -4.63 -6.10 2.67
N TYR A 61 -3.84 -6.88 3.38
CA TYR A 61 -4.34 -7.99 4.19
C TYR A 61 -3.88 -7.87 5.63
N ARG A 62 -4.74 -8.36 6.53
CA ARG A 62 -4.46 -8.47 7.95
C ARG A 62 -4.62 -9.93 8.37
N ASP A 63 -3.55 -10.51 8.86
CA ASP A 63 -3.54 -11.87 9.42
C ASP A 63 -3.69 -11.87 10.96
N LYS A 64 -3.52 -10.71 11.60
CA LYS A 64 -3.73 -10.58 13.05
C LYS A 64 -5.20 -10.76 13.40
N THR A 65 -5.49 -11.84 14.11
CA THR A 65 -6.78 -12.08 14.76
C THR A 65 -6.99 -11.01 15.84
N VAL A 66 -7.86 -10.04 15.56
CA VAL A 66 -8.29 -9.07 16.59
C VAL A 66 -9.18 -9.84 17.57
N HIS A 67 -8.71 -10.00 18.80
CA HIS A 67 -9.52 -10.54 19.90
C HIS A 67 -10.41 -9.45 20.49
#